data_AF-A0A0G9HDA8-F1
#
_entry.id   AF-A0A0G9HDA8-F1
#
_cell.length_a   1.000
_cell.length_b   1.000
_cell.length_c   1.000
_cell.angle_alpha   90.00
_cell.angle_beta   90.00
_cell.angle_gamma   90.00
#
_symmetry.space_group_name_H-M   'P 1'
#
loop_
_entity.id
_entity.type
_entity.pdbx_description
1 polymer ?
#
loop_
_entity_poly.entity_id
_entity_poly.type
_entity_poly.pdbx_seq_one_letter_code
_entity_poly.pdbx_strand_id
1 'polypeptide(L)'
;MLPLGVTAVHAQSALSSLGQPSTSAVGDVSSSANYHVYVFTRGGTRYIQVNDASGAVRGAFAVTAYKAVGLPIGSDASRLATPDEPLPAPAVTTGETVYTDNSVQVFVAPQPNGTMQLMLAPGDCKNPAECSSHGP
;
A
#
# COMPACT_ATOMS: atom_id res chain seq x y z
N MET A 1 8.76 -27.06 -26.17
CA MET A 1 7.73 -25.99 -26.20
C MET A 1 7.49 -25.55 -24.77
N LEU A 2 7.96 -24.36 -24.38
CA LEU A 2 7.74 -23.82 -23.03
C LEU A 2 6.23 -23.49 -22.86
N PRO A 3 5.59 -23.82 -21.74
CA PRO A 3 4.18 -23.54 -21.54
C PRO A 3 4.01 -22.04 -21.22
N LEU A 4 3.93 -21.22 -22.27
CA LEU A 4 3.70 -19.77 -22.19
C LEU A 4 2.29 -19.39 -21.69
N GLY A 5 1.44 -20.37 -21.34
CA GLY A 5 0.03 -20.13 -21.00
C GLY A 5 -0.29 -19.94 -19.51
N VAL A 6 0.51 -20.53 -18.60
CA VAL A 6 0.14 -20.58 -17.17
C VAL A 6 0.48 -19.27 -16.45
N THR A 7 1.55 -18.59 -16.87
CA THR A 7 2.05 -17.37 -16.21
C THR A 7 1.22 -16.13 -16.54
N ALA A 8 0.72 -16.02 -17.77
CA ALA A 8 -0.07 -14.87 -18.20
C ALA A 8 -1.47 -14.86 -17.58
N VAL A 9 -2.13 -16.01 -17.47
CA VAL A 9 -3.46 -16.13 -16.86
C VAL A 9 -3.39 -15.80 -15.36
N HIS A 10 -2.38 -16.30 -14.64
CA HIS A 10 -2.18 -16.01 -13.21
C HIS A 10 -1.93 -14.50 -12.94
N ALA A 11 -1.13 -13.84 -13.78
CA ALA A 11 -0.86 -12.40 -13.64
C ALA A 11 -2.11 -11.54 -13.94
N GLN A 12 -2.93 -11.96 -14.92
CA GLN A 12 -4.19 -11.27 -15.25
C GLN A 12 -5.23 -11.46 -14.15
N SER A 13 -5.35 -12.66 -13.58
CA SER A 13 -6.27 -12.94 -12.45
C SER A 13 -5.84 -12.24 -11.15
N ALA A 14 -4.54 -12.03 -10.95
CA ALA A 14 -4.03 -11.29 -9.79
C ALA A 14 -4.50 -9.83 -9.83
N LEU A 15 -4.33 -9.14 -10.95
CA LEU A 15 -4.70 -7.73 -11.06
C LEU A 15 -6.20 -7.47 -10.94
N SER A 16 -7.06 -8.41 -11.36
CA SER A 16 -8.52 -8.29 -11.16
C SER A 16 -8.95 -8.32 -9.70
N SER A 17 -8.07 -8.74 -8.78
CA SER A 17 -8.34 -8.71 -7.34
C SER A 17 -7.89 -7.43 -6.63
N LEU A 18 -7.25 -6.48 -7.33
CA LEU A 18 -6.98 -5.15 -6.78
C LEU A 18 -8.31 -4.46 -6.44
N GLY A 19 -8.39 -3.91 -5.22
CA GLY A 19 -9.59 -3.33 -4.64
C GLY A 19 -10.55 -4.33 -3.99
N GLN A 20 -10.22 -5.63 -4.01
CA GLN A 20 -11.03 -6.65 -3.34
C GLN A 20 -10.53 -6.95 -1.92
N PRO A 21 -11.42 -7.30 -0.97
CA PRO A 21 -11.07 -7.55 0.42
C PRO A 21 -10.28 -8.85 0.64
N SER A 22 -10.46 -9.85 -0.23
CA SER A 22 -9.68 -11.09 -0.25
C SER A 22 -9.09 -11.29 -1.64
N THR A 23 -7.83 -11.70 -1.68
CA THR A 23 -7.07 -11.75 -2.94
C THR A 23 -6.39 -13.12 -3.07
N SER A 24 -7.16 -14.17 -3.37
CA SER A 24 -6.64 -15.55 -3.48
C SER A 24 -5.53 -15.74 -4.53
N ALA A 25 -5.24 -14.72 -5.33
CA ALA A 25 -4.24 -14.73 -6.38
C ALA A 25 -2.85 -14.23 -5.94
N VAL A 26 -2.75 -13.55 -4.79
CA VAL A 26 -1.46 -13.06 -4.23
C VAL A 26 -1.37 -13.36 -2.74
N GLY A 27 -0.18 -13.68 -2.25
CA GLY A 27 0.05 -13.92 -0.82
C GLY A 27 0.04 -12.61 -0.02
N ASP A 28 -0.37 -12.70 1.24
CA ASP A 28 -0.17 -11.61 2.21
C ASP A 28 1.33 -11.43 2.48
N VAL A 29 1.80 -10.20 2.35
CA VAL A 29 3.19 -9.80 2.58
C VAL A 29 3.32 -8.77 3.70
N SER A 30 2.30 -8.67 4.57
CA SER A 30 2.33 -7.72 5.68
C SER A 30 3.44 -8.04 6.70
N SER A 31 3.99 -6.98 7.29
CA SER A 31 4.89 -7.05 8.46
C SER A 31 4.14 -6.91 9.79
N SER A 32 2.81 -6.80 9.74
CA SER A 32 1.93 -6.54 10.89
C SER A 32 0.83 -7.60 10.97
N ALA A 33 0.45 -8.00 12.19
CA ALA A 33 -0.70 -8.87 12.42
C ALA A 33 -2.06 -8.13 12.34
N ASN A 34 -2.06 -6.79 12.35
CA ASN A 34 -3.28 -5.98 12.34
C ASN A 34 -3.73 -5.59 10.92
N TYR A 35 -2.91 -5.88 9.92
CA TYR A 35 -3.13 -5.51 8.53
C TYR A 35 -2.71 -6.63 7.58
N HIS A 36 -3.37 -6.67 6.43
CA HIS A 36 -2.98 -7.53 5.32
C HIS A 36 -2.50 -6.67 4.17
N VAL A 37 -1.37 -7.02 3.57
CA VAL A 37 -0.80 -6.26 2.45
C VAL A 37 -0.64 -7.16 1.25
N TYR A 38 -1.15 -6.70 0.11
CA TYR A 38 -1.14 -7.44 -1.14
C TYR A 38 -0.43 -6.62 -2.22
N VAL A 39 0.52 -7.25 -2.91
CA VAL A 39 1.32 -6.59 -3.95
C VAL A 39 1.03 -7.20 -5.31
N PHE A 40 0.52 -6.37 -6.22
CA PHE A 40 0.27 -6.72 -7.61
C PHE A 40 1.29 -6.04 -8.51
N THR A 41 1.56 -6.60 -9.69
CA THR A 41 2.49 -5.99 -10.65
C THR A 41 1.89 -5.96 -12.05
N ARG A 42 1.96 -4.81 -12.73
CA ARG A 42 1.59 -4.66 -14.14
C ARG A 42 2.50 -3.64 -14.82
N GLY A 43 3.13 -4.01 -15.92
CA GLY A 43 3.91 -3.06 -16.74
C GLY A 43 5.02 -2.33 -15.98
N GLY A 44 5.66 -2.99 -15.01
CA GLY A 44 6.70 -2.40 -14.16
C GLY A 44 6.17 -1.54 -12.98
N THR A 45 4.85 -1.36 -12.88
CA THR A 45 4.20 -0.72 -11.73
C THR A 45 3.81 -1.76 -10.71
N ARG A 46 4.17 -1.50 -9.44
CA ARG A 46 3.67 -2.26 -8.29
C ARG A 46 2.46 -1.57 -7.70
N TYR A 47 1.45 -2.34 -7.35
CA TYR A 47 0.25 -1.86 -6.67
C TYR A 47 0.23 -2.48 -5.29
N ILE A 48 0.37 -1.66 -4.26
CA ILE A 48 0.45 -2.09 -2.86
C ILE A 48 -0.89 -1.76 -2.23
N GLN A 49 -1.71 -2.76 -1.97
CA GLN A 49 -3.00 -2.61 -1.30
C GLN A 49 -2.87 -2.97 0.17
N VAL A 50 -3.47 -2.16 1.04
CA VAL A 50 -3.51 -2.39 2.50
C VAL A 50 -4.96 -2.60 2.93
N ASN A 51 -5.19 -3.72 3.60
CA ASN A 51 -6.45 -4.07 4.23
C ASN A 51 -6.27 -4.09 5.75
N ASP A 52 -7.33 -3.78 6.50
CA ASP A 52 -7.34 -4.03 7.95
C ASP A 52 -7.49 -5.52 8.26
N ALA A 53 -7.38 -5.89 9.54
CA ALA A 53 -7.49 -7.27 10.02
C ALA A 53 -8.83 -7.96 9.67
N SER A 54 -9.88 -7.20 9.34
CA SER A 54 -11.15 -7.78 8.88
C SER A 54 -11.17 -8.09 7.38
N GLY A 55 -10.11 -7.68 6.66
CA GLY A 55 -9.98 -7.76 5.22
C GLY A 55 -10.55 -6.54 4.49
N ALA A 56 -11.06 -5.52 5.18
CA ALA A 56 -11.58 -4.32 4.51
C ALA A 56 -10.45 -3.49 3.91
N VAL A 57 -10.59 -3.10 2.64
CA VAL A 57 -9.58 -2.32 1.92
C VAL A 57 -9.52 -0.89 2.47
N ARG A 58 -8.39 -0.52 3.08
CA ARG A 58 -8.16 0.82 3.62
C ARG A 58 -7.63 1.76 2.55
N GLY A 59 -6.67 1.31 1.76
CA GLY A 59 -6.05 2.12 0.72
C GLY A 59 -5.12 1.33 -0.18
N ALA A 60 -4.64 1.96 -1.25
CA ALA A 60 -3.65 1.36 -2.13
C ALA A 60 -2.74 2.41 -2.79
N PHE A 61 -1.51 2.02 -3.11
CA PHE A 61 -0.51 2.85 -3.79
C PHE A 61 -0.10 2.24 -5.12
N ALA A 62 0.20 3.07 -6.12
CA ALA A 62 0.94 2.65 -7.29
C ALA A 62 2.38 3.18 -7.21
N VAL A 63 3.35 2.29 -7.39
CA VAL A 63 4.78 2.59 -7.31
C VAL A 63 5.47 2.18 -8.60
N THR A 64 6.11 3.13 -9.24
CA THR A 64 7.00 2.94 -10.40
C THR A 64 8.45 3.15 -9.97
N ALA A 65 9.40 3.03 -10.90
CA ALA A 65 10.80 3.37 -10.63
C ALA A 65 11.03 4.86 -10.32
N TYR A 66 10.10 5.74 -10.66
CA TYR A 66 10.31 7.20 -10.61
C TYR A 66 9.28 7.95 -9.77
N LYS A 67 8.14 7.33 -9.47
CA LYS A 67 7.01 7.96 -8.79
C LYS A 67 6.20 6.97 -7.97
N ALA A 68 5.66 7.47 -6.86
CA ALA A 68 4.59 6.84 -6.11
C ALA A 68 3.33 7.72 -6.13
N VAL A 69 2.15 7.11 -6.13
CA VAL A 69 0.87 7.84 -6.09
C VAL A 69 -0.17 7.04 -5.31
N GLY A 70 -1.05 7.74 -4.60
CA GLY A 70 -2.23 7.13 -3.98
C GLY A 70 -3.26 6.72 -5.03
N LEU A 71 -3.95 5.59 -4.80
CA LEU A 71 -5.03 5.14 -5.67
C LEU A 71 -6.40 5.49 -5.07
N PRO A 72 -7.40 5.81 -5.91
CA PRO A 72 -8.77 6.08 -5.46
C PRO A 72 -9.52 4.78 -5.11
N ILE A 73 -8.95 3.98 -4.20
CA ILE A 73 -9.45 2.66 -3.79
C ILE A 73 -9.37 2.55 -2.27
N GLY A 74 -10.41 1.98 -1.67
CA GLY A 74 -10.51 1.79 -0.21
C GLY A 74 -11.20 2.94 0.49
N SER A 75 -11.51 2.73 1.77
CA SER A 75 -12.26 3.69 2.60
C SER A 75 -11.45 4.94 2.96
N ASP A 76 -10.13 4.87 2.95
CA ASP A 76 -9.21 5.97 3.28
C ASP A 76 -8.45 6.49 2.05
N ALA A 77 -9.01 6.33 0.84
CA ALA A 77 -8.36 6.73 -0.42
C ALA A 77 -7.97 8.23 -0.49
N SER A 78 -8.60 9.10 0.30
CA SER A 78 -8.26 10.52 0.43
C SER A 78 -7.17 10.82 1.47
N ARG A 79 -6.62 9.78 2.12
CA ARG A 79 -5.67 9.87 3.23
C ARG A 79 -4.40 9.07 2.94
N LEU A 80 -3.99 9.08 1.67
CA LEU A 80 -2.81 8.40 1.17
C LEU A 80 -1.71 9.42 0.94
N ALA A 81 -0.66 9.38 1.74
CA ALA A 81 0.50 10.25 1.59
C ALA A 81 1.63 9.50 0.89
N THR A 82 2.31 10.19 -0.03
CA THR A 82 3.51 9.70 -0.70
C THR A 82 4.55 10.83 -0.78
N PRO A 83 5.81 10.57 -1.13
CA PRO A 83 6.79 11.64 -1.31
C PRO A 83 6.43 12.59 -2.47
N ASP A 84 5.73 12.07 -3.49
CA ASP A 84 5.26 12.84 -4.65
C ASP A 84 3.92 13.57 -4.40
N GLU A 85 3.10 13.03 -3.50
CA GLU A 85 1.79 13.56 -3.10
C GLU A 85 1.72 13.58 -1.56
N PRO A 86 2.45 14.51 -0.92
CA PRO A 86 2.50 14.62 0.53
C PRO A 86 1.18 15.14 1.10
N LEU A 87 0.82 14.62 2.27
CA LEU A 87 -0.31 15.09 3.07
C LEU A 87 0.18 15.73 4.37
N PRO A 88 -0.64 16.57 5.03
CA PRO A 88 -0.34 17.01 6.38
C PRO A 88 -0.09 15.82 7.31
N ALA A 89 0.84 15.98 8.25
CA ALA A 89 1.13 14.95 9.24
C ALA A 89 -0.16 14.52 9.99
N PRO A 90 -0.33 13.23 10.28
CA PRO A 90 -1.49 12.75 11.01
C PRO A 90 -1.54 13.35 12.42
N ALA A 91 -2.74 13.65 12.92
CA ALA A 91 -2.91 14.14 14.30
C ALA A 91 -2.38 13.15 15.34
N VAL A 92 -2.52 11.84 15.05
CA VAL A 92 -1.90 10.76 15.81
C VAL A 92 -0.75 10.19 14.99
N THR A 93 0.47 10.26 15.51
CA THR A 93 1.67 9.72 14.84
C THR A 93 2.01 8.29 15.28
N THR A 94 1.38 7.79 16.34
CA THR A 94 1.45 6.37 16.70
C THR A 94 0.77 5.53 15.63
N GLY A 95 1.48 4.52 15.16
CA GLY A 95 1.08 3.63 14.10
C GLY A 95 2.10 2.52 13.93
N GLU A 96 2.02 1.78 12.84
CA GLU A 96 2.93 0.68 12.59
C GLU A 96 3.31 0.56 11.11
N THR A 97 4.50 0.00 10.87
CA THR A 97 4.93 -0.37 9.52
C THR A 97 4.23 -1.67 9.15
N VAL A 98 3.38 -1.60 8.13
CA VAL A 98 2.58 -2.75 7.67
C VAL A 98 3.21 -3.46 6.48
N TYR A 99 4.14 -2.79 5.79
CA TYR A 99 4.88 -3.35 4.66
C TYR A 99 6.22 -2.66 4.52
N THR A 100 7.24 -3.43 4.15
CA THR A 100 8.54 -2.90 3.77
C THR A 100 9.21 -3.82 2.76
N ASP A 101 9.92 -3.21 1.82
CA ASP A 101 10.84 -3.89 0.93
C ASP A 101 12.11 -3.05 0.72
N ASN A 102 12.95 -3.45 -0.23
CA ASN A 102 14.23 -2.77 -0.49
C ASN A 102 14.09 -1.33 -1.04
N SER A 103 12.88 -0.88 -1.38
CA SER A 103 12.62 0.39 -2.07
C SER A 103 11.64 1.29 -1.32
N VAL A 104 10.61 0.73 -0.69
CA VAL A 104 9.55 1.48 -0.03
C VAL A 104 9.12 0.79 1.24
N GLN A 105 8.50 1.57 2.13
CA GLN A 105 7.76 1.08 3.27
C GLN A 105 6.40 1.78 3.35
N VAL A 106 5.42 1.10 3.92
CA VAL A 106 4.09 1.65 4.19
C VAL A 106 3.85 1.64 5.69
N PHE A 107 3.54 2.81 6.21
CA PHE A 107 3.17 3.04 7.60
C PHE A 107 1.71 3.43 7.69
N VAL A 108 1.00 2.90 8.68
CA VAL A 108 -0.42 3.20 8.92
C VAL A 108 -0.58 3.84 10.28
N ALA A 109 -1.16 5.04 10.29
CA ALA A 109 -1.53 5.78 11.50
C ALA A 109 -3.06 5.79 11.68
N PRO A 110 -3.61 5.05 12.64
CA PRO A 110 -5.01 5.12 13.01
C PRO A 110 -5.37 6.48 13.62
N GLN A 111 -6.51 7.04 13.21
CA GLN A 111 -7.02 8.31 13.71
C GLN A 111 -8.20 8.11 14.66
N PRO A 112 -8.45 9.05 15.61
CA PRO A 112 -9.54 8.92 16.59
C PRO A 112 -10.94 8.79 15.99
N ASN A 113 -11.13 9.24 14.75
CA ASN A 113 -12.39 9.12 14.01
C ASN A 113 -12.55 7.77 13.27
N GLY A 114 -11.66 6.80 13.49
CA GLY A 114 -11.69 5.48 12.85
C GLY A 114 -11.12 5.44 11.41
N THR A 115 -10.71 6.59 10.87
CA THR A 115 -9.97 6.64 9.60
C THR A 115 -8.52 6.24 9.80
N MET A 116 -7.87 5.81 8.72
CA MET A 116 -6.44 5.54 8.72
C MET A 116 -5.77 6.56 7.81
N GLN A 117 -4.60 7.04 8.21
CA GLN A 117 -3.71 7.74 7.29
C GLN A 117 -2.58 6.79 6.91
N LEU A 118 -2.49 6.47 5.62
CA LEU A 118 -1.50 5.57 5.08
C LEU A 118 -0.39 6.40 4.44
N MET A 119 0.84 6.05 4.74
CA MET A 119 2.01 6.82 4.37
C MET A 119 3.00 5.88 3.69
N LEU A 120 3.26 6.12 2.41
CA LEU A 120 4.32 5.46 1.67
C LEU A 120 5.58 6.33 1.73
N ALA A 121 6.69 5.74 2.12
CA ALA A 121 7.99 6.40 2.22
C ALA A 121 9.09 5.54 1.56
N PRO A 122 10.25 6.13 1.21
CA PRO A 122 11.43 5.36 0.83
C PRO A 122 11.82 4.34 1.91
N GLY A 123 12.34 3.18 1.51
CA GLY A 123 12.66 2.07 2.43
C GLY A 123 13.74 2.39 3.47
N ASP A 124 14.62 3.35 3.17
CA ASP A 124 15.67 3.84 4.07
C ASP A 124 15.20 4.95 5.03
N CYS A 125 13.94 5.39 4.90
CA CYS A 125 13.36 6.38 5.79
C CYS A 125 13.21 5.83 7.22
N LYS A 126 13.75 6.53 8.22
CA LYS A 126 13.64 6.14 9.64
C LYS A 126 12.29 6.51 10.26
N ASN A 127 11.67 7.59 9.79
CA ASN A 127 10.38 8.06 10.26
C ASN A 127 9.44 8.28 9.06
N PRO A 128 8.62 7.27 8.69
CA PRO A 128 7.76 7.35 7.50
C PRO A 128 6.87 8.58 7.49
N ALA A 129 6.36 9.00 8.66
CA ALA A 129 5.51 10.18 8.79
C ALA A 129 6.24 11.47 8.39
N GLU A 130 7.54 11.61 8.69
CA GLU A 130 8.34 12.76 8.27
C GLU A 130 8.65 12.73 6.78
N CYS A 131 8.91 11.54 6.21
CA CYS A 131 9.30 11.41 4.81
C CYS A 131 8.12 11.52 3.82
N SER A 132 6.89 11.30 4.30
CA SER A 132 5.68 11.39 3.48
C SER A 132 4.83 12.63 3.76
N SER A 133 5.22 13.49 4.72
CA SER A 133 4.52 14.73 5.01
C SER A 133 5.27 15.94 4.47
N HIS A 134 4.53 17.01 4.13
CA HIS A 134 5.14 18.32 4.08
C HIS A 134 5.33 18.81 5.53
N GLY A 135 6.53 19.32 5.82
CA GLY A 135 6.75 20.11 7.03
C GLY A 135 5.76 21.29 7.11
N PRO A 136 5.47 21.77 8.34
CA PRO A 136 4.44 22.78 8.59
C PRO A 136 4.63 24.08 7.81
#